data_AF-A0A7I9Y023-F1
#
_entry.id   AF-A0A7I9Y023-F1
#
_cell.length_a   1.000
_cell.length_b   1.000
_cell.length_c   1.000
_cell.angle_alpha   90.00
_cell.angle_beta   90.00
_cell.angle_gamma   90.00
#
_symmetry.space_group_name_H-M   'P 1'
#
loop_
_entity.id
_entity.type
_entity.pdbx_description
1 polymer ?
#
loop_
_entity_poly.entity_id
_entity_poly.type
_entity_poly.pdbx_seq_one_letter_code
_entity_poly.pdbx_strand_id
1 'polypeptide(L)'
;MAKRSAKDYEEMSRAVESGAYTVRGPMEFGATLRMGRPIKGTPTAGKTPGVTVRLPTSLRVEIEKRVKAGESRSESELIRQAVVEYLERHPGGR
;
A
#
# COMPACT_ATOMS: atom_id res chain seq x y z
N MET A 1 -1.29 6.22 -4.27
CA MET A 1 0.04 6.83 -4.44
C MET A 1 -0.11 8.02 -5.37
N ALA A 2 0.22 9.23 -4.91
CA ALA A 2 0.18 10.41 -5.77
C ALA A 2 1.14 10.19 -6.95
N LYS A 3 0.68 10.45 -8.19
CA LYS A 3 1.55 10.43 -9.36
C LYS A 3 2.47 11.63 -9.25
N ARG A 4 3.79 11.39 -9.20
CA ARG A 4 4.78 12.46 -9.21
C ARG A 4 4.71 13.20 -10.55
N SER A 5 4.78 14.52 -10.48
CA SER A 5 4.84 15.41 -11.64
C SER A 5 6.27 15.50 -12.20
N ALA A 6 6.44 16.03 -13.41
CA ALA A 6 7.76 16.27 -13.98
C ALA A 6 8.61 17.21 -13.11
N LYS A 7 7.97 18.24 -12.53
CA LYS A 7 8.62 19.19 -11.61
C LYS A 7 9.16 18.50 -10.36
N ASP A 8 8.42 17.50 -9.83
CA ASP A 8 8.86 16.73 -8.66
C ASP A 8 10.16 15.98 -8.96
N TYR A 9 10.33 15.48 -10.19
CA TYR A 9 11.55 14.79 -10.61
C TYR A 9 12.72 15.76 -10.79
N GLU A 10 12.48 16.96 -11.33
CA GLU A 10 13.51 18.00 -11.43
C GLU A 10 14.02 18.44 -10.05
N GLU A 11 13.12 18.62 -9.09
CA GLU A 11 13.47 18.96 -7.70
C GLU A 11 14.30 17.84 -7.05
N MET A 12 13.94 16.58 -7.29
CA MET A 12 14.74 15.43 -6.82
C MET A 12 16.12 15.38 -7.47
N SER A 13 16.24 15.68 -8.77
CA SER A 13 17.54 15.74 -9.47
C SER A 13 18.43 16.80 -8.83
N ARG A 14 17.89 18.01 -8.63
CA ARG A 14 18.62 19.11 -7.98
C ARG A 14 19.05 18.77 -6.56
N ALA A 15 18.22 18.06 -5.79
CA ALA A 15 18.57 17.64 -4.43
C ALA A 15 19.75 16.66 -4.40
N VAL A 16 19.86 15.78 -5.40
CA VAL A 16 21.00 14.87 -5.56
C VAL A 16 22.25 15.64 -5.98
N GLU A 17 22.15 16.50 -7.00
CA GLU A 17 23.27 17.29 -7.53
C GLU A 17 23.83 18.27 -6.49
N SER A 18 22.97 18.88 -5.69
CA SER A 18 23.36 19.82 -4.63
C SER A 18 23.88 19.15 -3.35
N GLY A 19 23.81 17.81 -3.26
CA GLY A 19 24.19 17.07 -2.05
C GLY A 19 23.21 17.21 -0.88
N ALA A 20 22.05 17.87 -1.08
CA ALA A 20 20.98 17.93 -0.09
C ALA A 20 20.36 16.54 0.18
N TYR A 21 20.45 15.63 -0.80
CA TYR A 21 20.09 14.22 -0.64
C TYR A 21 21.26 13.42 -0.09
N THR A 22 21.08 12.83 1.10
CA THR A 22 22.07 11.96 1.75
C THR A 22 21.60 10.51 1.72
N VAL A 23 22.45 9.61 1.23
CA VAL A 23 22.19 8.17 1.30
C VAL A 23 22.49 7.71 2.72
N ARG A 24 21.48 7.12 3.39
CA ARG A 24 21.65 6.63 4.75
C ARG A 24 22.32 5.24 4.72
N GLY A 25 23.62 5.23 5.04
CA GLY A 25 24.40 4.01 5.22
C GLY A 25 25.21 3.58 3.99
N PRO A 26 26.12 2.60 4.17
CA PRO A 26 26.94 2.08 3.09
C PRO A 26 26.07 1.38 2.05
N MET A 27 26.42 1.54 0.77
CA MET A 27 25.77 0.82 -0.32
C MET A 27 26.07 -0.67 -0.21
N GLU A 28 25.05 -1.49 0.06
CA GLU A 28 25.18 -2.95 0.08
C GLU A 28 25.27 -3.48 -1.35
N PHE A 29 26.48 -3.91 -1.77
CA PHE A 29 26.67 -4.64 -3.01
C PHE A 29 26.30 -6.12 -2.79
N GLY A 30 25.42 -6.66 -3.64
CA GLY A 30 25.05 -8.08 -3.60
C GLY A 30 23.66 -8.40 -3.05
N ALA A 31 22.84 -7.40 -2.72
CA ALA A 31 21.42 -7.55 -2.40
C ALA A 31 20.62 -7.99 -3.64
N THR A 32 20.80 -9.24 -4.06
CA THR A 32 20.02 -9.86 -5.13
C THR A 32 18.73 -10.39 -4.52
N LEU A 33 17.60 -9.82 -4.95
CA LEU A 33 16.31 -10.44 -4.67
C LEU A 33 16.34 -11.85 -5.25
N ARG A 34 15.94 -12.88 -4.47
CA ARG A 34 15.95 -14.29 -4.89
C ARG A 34 15.33 -14.53 -6.28
N MET A 35 14.34 -13.72 -6.67
CA MET A 35 13.64 -13.82 -7.97
C MET A 35 13.85 -12.60 -8.87
N GLY A 36 14.71 -11.65 -8.48
CA GLY A 36 14.96 -10.42 -9.23
C GLY A 36 13.71 -9.54 -9.44
N ARG A 37 13.78 -8.65 -10.44
CA ARG A 37 12.62 -7.92 -10.95
C ARG A 37 11.80 -8.87 -11.82
N PRO A 38 10.47 -8.98 -11.64
CA PRO A 38 9.63 -9.80 -12.51
C PRO A 38 9.84 -9.46 -13.99
N ILE A 39 10.21 -10.46 -14.78
CA ILE A 39 10.37 -10.34 -16.22
C ILE A 39 9.00 -10.40 -16.91
N LYS A 40 8.92 -9.87 -18.13
CA LYS A 40 7.73 -9.99 -18.99
C LYS A 40 7.37 -11.48 -19.14
N GLY A 41 6.17 -11.87 -18.69
CA GLY A 41 5.72 -13.27 -18.69
C GLY A 41 5.80 -13.97 -17.33
N THR A 42 6.31 -13.33 -16.28
CA THR A 42 6.15 -13.82 -14.90
C THR A 42 4.65 -13.91 -14.60
N PRO A 43 4.12 -15.07 -14.16
CA PRO A 43 2.72 -15.19 -13.77
C PRO A 43 2.44 -14.16 -12.69
N THR A 44 1.62 -13.16 -13.02
CA THR A 44 1.13 -12.25 -12.00
C THR A 44 0.38 -13.09 -11.00
N ALA A 45 0.66 -12.93 -9.69
CA ALA A 45 -0.27 -13.36 -8.68
C ALA A 45 -1.63 -12.80 -9.09
N GLY A 46 -2.57 -13.68 -9.45
CA GLY A 46 -3.84 -13.29 -10.04
C GLY A 46 -4.47 -12.18 -9.19
N LYS A 47 -5.22 -11.27 -9.83
CA LYS A 47 -5.96 -10.24 -9.07
C LYS A 47 -6.77 -10.96 -8.00
N THR A 48 -6.59 -10.56 -6.74
CA THR A 48 -7.46 -11.04 -5.65
C THR A 48 -8.91 -10.88 -6.11
N PRO A 49 -9.72 -11.95 -6.11
CA PRO A 49 -11.10 -11.86 -6.55
C PRO A 49 -11.83 -10.75 -5.79
N GLY A 50 -12.48 -9.86 -6.52
CA GLY A 50 -13.27 -8.80 -5.91
C GLY A 50 -14.56 -9.37 -5.31
N VAL A 51 -14.91 -8.94 -4.10
CA VAL A 51 -16.21 -9.21 -3.48
C VAL A 51 -16.97 -7.90 -3.40
N THR A 52 -18.16 -7.84 -4.00
CA THR A 52 -19.03 -6.66 -3.93
C THR A 52 -20.02 -6.81 -2.78
N VAL A 53 -20.01 -5.87 -1.85
CA VAL A 53 -20.95 -5.79 -0.73
C VAL A 53 -21.72 -4.48 -0.75
N ARG A 54 -23.00 -4.52 -0.39
CA ARG A 54 -23.82 -3.31 -0.20
C ARG A 54 -23.79 -2.92 1.27
N LEU A 55 -23.27 -1.73 1.55
CA LEU A 55 -23.22 -1.18 2.90
C LEU A 55 -24.21 -0.02 3.04
N PRO A 56 -24.89 0.13 4.19
CA PRO A 56 -25.61 1.34 4.55
C PRO A 56 -24.74 2.59 4.43
N THR A 57 -25.33 3.72 4.06
CA THR A 57 -24.63 5.00 3.90
C THR A 57 -23.88 5.42 5.15
N SER A 58 -24.46 5.20 6.34
CA SER A 58 -23.82 5.51 7.62
C SER A 58 -22.48 4.79 7.81
N LEU A 59 -22.40 3.50 7.44
CA LEU A 59 -21.16 2.74 7.53
C LEU A 59 -20.13 3.22 6.50
N ARG A 60 -20.56 3.61 5.30
CA ARG A 60 -19.64 4.16 4.29
C ARG A 60 -18.99 5.46 4.77
N VAL A 61 -19.78 6.35 5.36
CA VAL A 61 -19.29 7.62 5.92
C VAL A 61 -18.29 7.36 7.06
N GLU A 62 -18.59 6.41 7.94
CA GLU A 62 -17.69 6.07 9.05
C GLU A 62 -16.36 5.46 8.55
N ILE A 63 -16.40 4.56 7.55
CA ILE A 63 -15.20 4.01 6.91
C ILE A 63 -14.34 5.14 6.33
N GLU A 64 -14.93 6.05 5.57
CA GLU A 64 -14.21 7.18 4.97
C GLU A 64 -13.57 8.08 6.04
N LYS A 65 -14.30 8.36 7.12
CA LYS A 65 -13.83 9.17 8.25
C LYS A 65 -12.59 8.54 8.91
N ARG A 66 -12.62 7.23 9.19
CA ARG A 66 -11.51 6.50 9.81
C ARG A 66 -10.26 6.45 8.93
N VAL A 67 -10.44 6.26 7.62
CA VAL A 67 -9.33 6.34 6.66
C VAL A 67 -8.72 7.75 6.65
N LYS A 68 -9.55 8.81 6.66
CA LYS A 68 -9.07 10.20 6.76
C LYS A 68 -8.33 10.49 8.07
N ALA A 69 -8.74 9.84 9.16
CA ALA A 69 -8.06 9.92 10.45
C ALA A 69 -6.72 9.17 10.49
N GLY A 70 -6.38 8.39 9.45
CA GLY A 70 -5.12 7.69 9.32
C GLY A 70 -5.10 6.28 9.92
N GLU A 71 -6.25 5.72 10.31
CA GLU A 71 -6.35 4.35 10.85
C GLU A 71 -5.89 3.29 9.83
N SER A 72 -6.07 3.57 8.53
CA SER A 72 -5.65 2.68 7.45
C SER A 72 -5.37 3.47 6.18
N ARG A 73 -4.61 2.89 5.23
CA ARG A 73 -4.20 3.60 4.01
C ARG A 73 -5.30 3.69 2.95
N SER A 74 -6.32 2.84 3.03
CA SER A 74 -7.46 2.82 2.11
C SER A 74 -8.68 2.15 2.73
N GLU A 75 -9.88 2.43 2.19
CA GLU A 75 -11.12 1.77 2.62
C GLU A 75 -11.02 0.24 2.52
N SER A 76 -10.47 -0.26 1.41
CA SER A 76 -10.32 -1.70 1.19
C SER A 76 -9.37 -2.36 2.21
N GLU A 77 -8.35 -1.64 2.67
CA GLU A 77 -7.43 -2.14 3.70
C GLU A 77 -8.09 -2.15 5.08
N LEU A 78 -8.81 -1.08 5.42
CA LEU A 78 -9.60 -1.01 6.66
C LEU A 78 -10.64 -2.14 6.72
N ILE A 79 -11.37 -2.37 5.63
CA ILE A 79 -12.38 -3.45 5.56
C ILE A 79 -11.72 -4.82 5.74
N ARG A 80 -10.57 -5.09 5.09
CA ARG A 80 -9.86 -6.37 5.27
C ARG A 80 -9.40 -6.56 6.71
N GLN A 81 -8.82 -5.54 7.33
CA GLN A 81 -8.39 -5.59 8.74
C GLN A 81 -9.58 -5.87 9.66
N ALA A 82 -10.69 -5.16 9.48
CA ALA A 82 -11.91 -5.35 10.28
C ALA A 82 -12.49 -6.77 10.14
N VAL A 83 -12.48 -7.35 8.93
CA VAL A 83 -12.96 -8.72 8.70
C VAL A 83 -12.05 -9.74 9.39
N VAL A 84 -10.73 -9.58 9.29
CA VAL A 84 -9.77 -10.46 9.99
C VAL A 84 -9.97 -10.37 11.49
N GLU A 85 -10.02 -9.15 12.04
CA GLU A 85 -10.23 -8.88 13.47
C GLU A 85 -11.54 -9.50 13.98
N TYR A 86 -12.62 -9.40 13.18
CA TYR A 86 -13.90 -10.00 13.52
C TYR A 86 -13.80 -11.53 13.61
N LEU A 87 -13.18 -12.18 12.62
CA LEU A 87 -13.04 -13.64 12.58
C LEU A 87 -12.12 -14.18 13.68
N GLU A 88 -11.05 -13.44 14.02
CA GLU A 88 -10.15 -13.79 15.12
C GLU A 88 -10.83 -13.70 16.49
N ARG A 89 -11.73 -12.70 16.68
CA ARG A 89 -12.50 -12.54 17.92
C ARG A 89 -13.72 -13.45 18.03
N HIS A 90 -14.20 -13.98 16.90
CA HIS A 90 -15.34 -14.89 16.82
C HIS A 90 -14.93 -16.18 16.10
N PRO A 91 -13.93 -16.93 16.62
CA PRO A 91 -13.55 -18.21 16.04
C PRO A 91 -14.77 -19.12 16.14
N GLY A 92 -15.30 -19.55 15.00
CA GLY A 92 -16.64 -20.13 14.86
C GLY A 92 -17.04 -21.08 15.99
N GLY A 93 -17.72 -20.54 17.01
CA GLY A 93 -18.51 -21.29 17.95
C GLY A 93 -19.86 -21.57 17.32
N ARG A 94 -19.99 -22.76 16.74
CA ARG A 94 -21.27 -23.43 16.61
C ARG A 94 -21.32 -24.55 17.63
#